data_AF-A0A819D1C1-F1
#
_entry.id   AF-A0A819D1C1-F1
#
_cell.length_a   1.000
_cell.length_b   1.000
_cell.length_c   1.000
_cell.angle_alpha   90.00
_cell.angle_beta   90.00
_cell.angle_gamma   90.00
#
_symmetry.space_group_name_H-M   'P 1'
#
loop_
_entity.id
_entity.type
_entity.pdbx_description
1 polymer ?
#
loop_
_entity_poly.entity_id
_entity_poly.type
_entity_poly.pdbx_seq_one_letter_code
_entity_poly.pdbx_strand_id
1 'polypeptide(L)'
;MRKILLIISILFAIDAYSQYKINENFEAAVYPPAGWTETDTYDIISRSTGASGFGFGTGSVKADFFNVINGASVLNTPVFNTLTGNDTLTFDYAYAPYTDLNPDSLLIKISTDNGATFSIVLASYKLPDIATGPSTDFEFAPGASQWATIKLKLNSSVTGNNSLIQFYVSSAYGNNLYIDNVKLGNTPTTDVQALSLENTGVQYFSSANISPYGKYKNNGTSPATFNVTRIISPGGYSSTKTISNLAAGSTTSAIFDSWSYSPGTPYTIRDSVYLAGDGDHSNDTLSGSFTPNTAKTVLIYWNDAASKDSLIAHLNSSGYGSYYDVLSMSSYSGSLQAWRTVFALFGTGVTWNDALRDSLKSFLDNSVIDEQKTLALFGNDIAYANDPTVNLSASASDTLFLRQYLKAKYIGDNWITSIPSATSTIKGINNFSPVTSCVVTDGTPDFVKPGGIFNTVEVF
;
A
#
# COMPACT_ATOMS: atom_id res chain seq x y z
N MET A 1 -55.68 33.53 -14.81
CA MET A 1 -54.99 33.64 -13.50
C MET A 1 -53.93 32.55 -13.42
N ARG A 2 -52.65 32.90 -13.62
CA ARG A 2 -51.52 31.98 -13.48
C ARG A 2 -51.19 31.84 -11.99
N LYS A 3 -51.27 30.63 -11.44
CA LYS A 3 -50.80 30.33 -10.09
C LYS A 3 -49.29 30.14 -10.15
N ILE A 4 -48.55 31.06 -9.52
CA ILE A 4 -47.10 30.94 -9.30
C ILE A 4 -46.92 30.07 -8.06
N LEU A 5 -46.27 28.91 -8.24
CA LEU A 5 -45.86 28.04 -7.16
C LEU A 5 -44.51 28.56 -6.64
N LEU A 6 -44.52 29.18 -5.46
CA LEU A 6 -43.30 29.63 -4.79
C LEU A 6 -42.73 28.45 -4.00
N ILE A 7 -41.66 27.82 -4.51
CA ILE A 7 -40.90 26.82 -3.76
C ILE A 7 -39.96 27.59 -2.83
N ILE A 8 -40.35 27.70 -1.56
CA ILE A 8 -39.49 28.17 -0.49
C ILE A 8 -38.64 26.96 -0.05
N SER A 9 -37.42 26.88 -0.57
CA SER A 9 -36.40 25.96 -0.06
C SER A 9 -35.85 26.52 1.25
N ILE A 10 -36.37 26.04 2.38
CA ILE A 10 -35.75 26.29 3.70
C ILE A 10 -34.59 25.32 3.82
N LEU A 11 -33.39 25.82 3.57
CA LEU A 11 -32.15 25.12 3.87
C LEU A 11 -31.96 25.20 5.40
N PHE A 12 -32.37 24.16 6.13
CA PHE A 12 -31.86 23.97 7.48
C PHE A 12 -30.41 23.52 7.34
N ALA A 13 -29.47 24.45 7.49
CA ALA A 13 -28.12 24.10 7.88
C ALA A 13 -28.24 23.56 9.32
N ILE A 14 -28.39 22.25 9.44
CA ILE A 14 -28.06 21.56 10.67
C ILE A 14 -26.54 21.62 10.68
N ASP A 15 -25.97 22.55 11.46
CA ASP A 15 -24.54 22.50 11.76
C ASP A 15 -24.31 21.17 12.47
N ALA A 16 -23.99 20.14 11.70
CA ALA A 16 -23.33 18.96 12.22
C ALA A 16 -22.08 19.51 12.91
N TYR A 17 -21.99 19.31 14.22
CA TYR A 17 -20.77 19.62 14.96
C TYR A 17 -19.66 18.73 14.40
N SER A 18 -18.99 19.18 13.34
CA SER A 18 -17.74 18.61 12.90
C SER A 18 -16.79 18.73 14.07
N GLN A 19 -16.53 17.62 14.76
CA GLN A 19 -15.77 17.65 16.01
C GLN A 19 -14.32 18.09 15.78
N TYR A 20 -13.87 17.93 14.54
CA TYR A 20 -12.70 18.58 13.99
C TYR A 20 -13.07 19.86 13.25
N LYS A 21 -12.53 20.98 13.72
CA LYS A 21 -12.61 22.32 13.12
C LYS A 21 -11.73 22.42 11.88
N ILE A 22 -10.69 21.60 11.82
CA ILE A 22 -9.79 21.40 10.68
C ILE A 22 -9.56 19.89 10.57
N ASN A 23 -9.67 19.33 9.37
CA ASN A 23 -9.33 17.95 9.05
C ASN A 23 -8.80 17.91 7.61
N GLU A 24 -7.48 18.06 7.46
CA GLU A 24 -6.80 18.14 6.16
C GLU A 24 -5.74 17.04 6.07
N ASN A 25 -5.75 16.30 4.98
CA ASN A 25 -4.85 15.18 4.70
C ASN A 25 -4.05 15.36 3.39
N PHE A 26 -4.19 16.51 2.72
CA PHE A 26 -3.45 16.89 1.51
C PHE A 26 -3.55 15.92 0.33
N GLU A 27 -4.54 15.03 0.34
CA GLU A 27 -4.77 14.05 -0.72
C GLU A 27 -5.27 14.70 -2.01
N ALA A 28 -5.98 15.83 -1.90
CA ALA A 28 -6.46 16.57 -3.05
C ALA A 28 -5.29 17.18 -3.85
N ALA A 29 -5.38 17.13 -5.18
CA ALA A 29 -4.36 17.71 -6.06
C ALA A 29 -4.33 19.26 -6.04
N VAL A 30 -5.35 19.91 -5.49
CA VAL A 30 -5.43 21.37 -5.40
C VAL A 30 -4.61 21.85 -4.19
N TYR A 31 -3.66 22.77 -4.42
CA TYR A 31 -2.82 23.35 -3.38
C TYR A 31 -2.69 24.87 -3.57
N PRO A 32 -2.77 25.68 -2.49
CA PRO A 32 -3.13 25.27 -1.13
C PRO A 32 -4.57 24.72 -1.08
N PRO A 33 -4.92 23.87 -0.09
CA PRO A 33 -6.27 23.32 0.00
C PRO A 33 -7.33 24.42 0.16
N ALA A 34 -8.59 24.12 -0.14
CA ALA A 34 -9.65 25.12 -0.13
C ALA A 34 -9.75 25.84 1.24
N GLY A 35 -9.66 27.18 1.21
CA GLY A 35 -9.72 28.03 2.40
C GLY A 35 -8.38 28.20 3.14
N TRP A 36 -7.38 27.38 2.85
CA TRP A 36 -6.02 27.62 3.33
C TRP A 36 -5.38 28.79 2.58
N THR A 37 -4.45 29.47 3.24
CA THR A 37 -3.69 30.56 2.62
C THR A 37 -2.21 30.37 2.84
N GLU A 38 -1.44 30.83 1.86
CA GLU A 38 0.01 30.72 1.85
C GLU A 38 0.63 32.10 1.64
N THR A 39 1.77 32.34 2.29
CA THR A 39 2.69 33.39 1.90
C THR A 39 4.09 32.79 1.84
N ASP A 40 4.55 32.57 0.62
CA ASP A 40 5.81 31.92 0.33
C ASP A 40 6.59 32.70 -0.73
N THR A 41 7.32 33.72 -0.29
CA THR A 41 8.14 34.55 -1.21
C THR A 41 9.50 33.92 -1.52
N TYR A 42 9.82 32.81 -0.87
CA TYR A 42 11.12 32.13 -0.95
C TYR A 42 11.01 30.73 -1.58
N ASP A 43 9.82 30.36 -2.06
CA ASP A 43 9.48 29.04 -2.63
C ASP A 43 9.88 27.87 -1.72
N ILE A 44 9.65 28.01 -0.40
CA ILE A 44 9.96 26.97 0.59
C ILE A 44 8.89 25.89 0.64
N ILE A 45 7.60 26.24 0.61
CA ILE A 45 6.50 25.32 0.87
C ILE A 45 5.77 24.92 -0.40
N SER A 46 5.50 23.63 -0.52
CA SER A 46 4.74 23.08 -1.65
C SER A 46 4.06 21.78 -1.26
N ARG A 47 3.05 21.37 -2.04
CA ARG A 47 2.52 20.01 -1.95
C ARG A 47 3.50 19.01 -2.56
N SER A 48 3.86 17.98 -1.81
CA SER A 48 4.63 16.83 -2.30
C SER A 48 3.70 15.65 -2.58
N THR A 49 3.98 14.92 -3.65
CA THR A 49 3.40 13.57 -3.92
C THR A 49 4.41 12.45 -3.66
N GLY A 50 5.61 12.78 -3.18
CA GLY A 50 6.69 11.82 -2.96
C GLY A 50 6.58 11.08 -1.63
N ALA A 51 5.81 11.61 -0.67
CA ALA A 51 5.56 10.99 0.61
C ALA A 51 4.24 11.49 1.22
N SER A 52 3.66 10.67 2.09
CA SER A 52 2.47 10.96 2.88
C SER A 52 2.57 10.25 4.24
N GLY A 53 1.81 10.72 5.22
CA GLY A 53 1.88 10.32 6.63
C GLY A 53 1.90 8.81 6.82
N PHE A 54 2.97 8.29 7.43
CA PHE A 54 3.17 6.86 7.67
C PHE A 54 3.06 5.97 6.43
N GLY A 55 3.22 6.53 5.22
CA GLY A 55 3.03 5.83 3.95
C GLY A 55 1.58 5.60 3.53
N PHE A 56 0.61 6.25 4.19
CA PHE A 56 -0.82 6.17 3.84
C PHE A 56 -1.29 7.48 3.22
N GLY A 57 -1.55 7.44 1.92
CA GLY A 57 -2.00 8.62 1.19
C GLY A 57 -1.12 8.88 -0.03
N THR A 58 -1.33 10.03 -0.65
CA THR A 58 -0.75 10.45 -1.93
C THR A 58 -0.23 11.88 -1.89
N GLY A 59 -0.43 12.60 -0.79
CA GLY A 59 0.04 13.97 -0.65
C GLY A 59 0.48 14.32 0.76
N SER A 60 1.37 15.31 0.86
CA SER A 60 1.72 16.00 2.10
C SER A 60 2.26 17.40 1.76
N VAL A 61 2.50 18.25 2.76
CA VAL A 61 3.23 19.51 2.57
C VAL A 61 4.72 19.26 2.78
N LYS A 62 5.57 19.73 1.85
CA LYS A 62 7.03 19.77 1.97
C LYS A 62 7.47 21.20 2.19
N ALA A 63 8.31 21.44 3.19
CA ALA A 63 9.15 22.62 3.30
C ALA A 63 10.57 22.27 2.82
N ASP A 64 10.99 22.86 1.70
CA ASP A 64 12.24 22.60 0.98
C ASP A 64 13.42 23.40 1.56
N PHE A 65 13.88 23.02 2.75
CA PHE A 65 15.04 23.66 3.36
C PHE A 65 16.38 23.23 2.72
N PHE A 66 16.38 22.08 2.01
CA PHE A 66 17.58 21.58 1.33
C PHE A 66 18.01 22.47 0.17
N ASN A 67 17.05 23.03 -0.58
CA ASN A 67 17.35 23.91 -1.72
C ASN A 67 17.26 25.40 -1.38
N VAL A 68 16.58 25.78 -0.29
CA VAL A 68 16.41 27.20 0.11
C VAL A 68 17.32 27.54 1.28
N ILE A 69 18.33 28.40 1.06
CA ILE A 69 19.37 28.72 2.06
C ILE A 69 18.82 29.51 3.25
N ASN A 70 17.98 30.51 2.98
CA ASN A 70 17.38 31.35 4.00
C ASN A 70 16.03 31.85 3.52
N GLY A 71 15.18 32.18 4.48
CA GLY A 71 13.82 32.65 4.22
C GLY A 71 12.85 32.09 5.24
N ALA A 72 11.62 32.55 5.12
CA ALA A 72 10.52 32.01 5.88
C ALA A 72 9.24 32.07 5.07
N SER A 73 8.39 31.09 5.31
CA SER A 73 7.11 30.95 4.64
C SER A 73 6.04 30.54 5.64
N VAL A 74 4.80 30.88 5.33
CA VAL A 74 3.67 30.58 6.21
C VAL A 74 2.58 29.87 5.44
N LEU A 75 2.03 28.85 6.10
CA LEU A 75 0.81 28.17 5.69
C LEU A 75 -0.21 28.38 6.82
N ASN A 76 -1.31 29.05 6.51
CA ASN A 76 -2.42 29.25 7.44
C ASN A 76 -3.58 28.35 7.08
N THR A 77 -4.20 27.78 8.12
CA THR A 77 -5.44 27.00 8.00
C THR A 77 -6.61 27.89 7.57
N PRO A 78 -7.76 27.32 7.16
CA PRO A 78 -8.98 28.08 7.02
C PRO A 78 -9.38 28.73 8.35
N VAL A 79 -10.20 29.78 8.25
CA VAL A 79 -10.83 30.40 9.40
C VAL A 79 -11.83 29.42 10.02
N PHE A 80 -11.69 29.15 11.31
CA PHE A 80 -12.62 28.31 12.07
C PHE A 80 -13.20 29.06 13.27
N ASN A 81 -14.33 28.54 13.76
CA ASN A 81 -15.09 29.12 14.86
C ASN A 81 -15.18 28.13 16.04
N THR A 82 -15.71 28.61 17.17
CA THR A 82 -16.01 27.83 18.38
C THR A 82 -14.79 27.15 19.00
N LEU A 83 -13.61 27.76 18.88
CA LEU A 83 -12.38 27.26 19.49
C LEU A 83 -12.58 27.11 21.00
N THR A 84 -12.35 25.90 21.49
CA THR A 84 -12.41 25.59 22.91
C THR A 84 -11.03 25.30 23.44
N GLY A 85 -10.78 25.67 24.69
CA GLY A 85 -9.53 25.40 25.39
C GLY A 85 -9.25 23.91 25.67
N ASN A 86 -10.10 23.00 25.16
CA ASN A 86 -9.90 21.56 25.20
C ASN A 86 -9.55 20.97 23.82
N ASP A 87 -9.64 21.76 22.76
CA ASP A 87 -9.25 21.30 21.42
C ASP A 87 -7.76 20.94 21.40
N THR A 88 -7.43 19.93 20.60
CA THR A 88 -6.05 19.49 20.36
C THR A 88 -5.75 19.66 18.88
N LEU A 89 -4.66 20.36 18.57
CA LEU A 89 -4.06 20.34 17.24
C LEU A 89 -3.20 19.09 17.15
N THR A 90 -3.43 18.26 16.14
CA THR A 90 -2.59 17.11 15.82
C THR A 90 -2.15 17.19 14.37
N PHE A 91 -0.91 16.85 14.08
CA PHE A 91 -0.42 16.68 12.72
C PHE A 91 0.73 15.70 12.71
N ASP A 92 0.87 14.99 11.59
CA ASP A 92 2.00 14.12 11.33
C ASP A 92 3.12 14.92 10.68
N TYR A 93 4.35 14.56 10.99
CA TYR A 93 5.52 15.21 10.42
C TYR A 93 6.69 14.24 10.25
N ALA A 94 7.60 14.60 9.35
CA ALA A 94 8.81 13.85 9.08
C ALA A 94 9.97 14.81 8.83
N TYR A 95 11.12 14.56 9.46
CA TYR A 95 12.34 15.36 9.29
C TYR A 95 13.59 14.52 9.55
N ALA A 96 14.63 14.74 8.73
CA ALA A 96 15.97 14.26 8.98
C ALA A 96 16.94 15.46 8.94
N PRO A 97 17.84 15.63 9.92
CA PRO A 97 18.78 16.76 9.90
C PRO A 97 19.78 16.66 8.75
N TYR A 98 20.16 17.80 8.17
CA TYR A 98 21.40 17.88 7.39
C TYR A 98 22.61 17.79 8.32
N THR A 99 23.64 17.03 7.98
CA THR A 99 24.80 16.80 8.85
C THR A 99 25.53 18.11 9.16
N ASP A 100 25.84 18.33 10.44
CA ASP A 100 26.66 19.46 10.93
C ASP A 100 26.18 20.89 10.55
N LEU A 101 24.91 21.07 10.16
CA LEU A 101 24.35 22.35 9.72
C LEU A 101 23.31 22.94 10.68
N ASN A 102 23.04 24.25 10.53
CA ASN A 102 22.16 25.02 11.39
C ASN A 102 20.71 24.52 11.36
N PRO A 103 20.00 24.55 12.50
CA PRO A 103 18.65 24.00 12.60
C PRO A 103 17.60 24.92 11.99
N ASP A 104 16.92 24.45 10.94
CA ASP A 104 15.65 24.99 10.48
C ASP A 104 14.63 25.04 11.64
N SER A 105 13.57 25.82 11.48
CA SER A 105 12.57 25.96 12.54
C SER A 105 11.14 25.89 12.05
N LEU A 106 10.31 25.30 12.91
CA LEU A 106 8.87 25.28 12.79
C LEU A 106 8.26 25.98 14.01
N LEU A 107 7.47 27.01 13.77
CA LEU A 107 6.66 27.66 14.80
C LEU A 107 5.19 27.43 14.48
N ILE A 108 4.44 26.99 15.49
CA ILE A 108 3.00 26.89 15.42
C ILE A 108 2.41 28.07 16.19
N LYS A 109 1.63 28.90 15.50
CA LYS A 109 0.99 30.07 16.08
C LYS A 109 -0.51 30.00 15.88
N ILE A 110 -1.24 30.80 16.66
CA ILE A 110 -2.69 30.95 16.50
C ILE A 110 -3.08 32.42 16.47
N SER A 111 -3.98 32.76 15.55
CA SER A 111 -4.73 34.02 15.50
C SER A 111 -6.14 33.77 16.04
N THR A 112 -6.68 34.74 16.76
CA THR A 112 -8.08 34.80 17.19
C THR A 112 -8.79 36.05 16.68
N ASP A 113 -8.21 36.70 15.67
CA ASP A 113 -8.62 37.99 15.11
C ASP A 113 -8.64 37.99 13.58
N ASN A 114 -9.04 36.85 12.99
CA ASN A 114 -9.15 36.65 11.55
C ASN A 114 -7.84 36.84 10.78
N GLY A 115 -6.71 36.49 11.40
CA GLY A 115 -5.38 36.54 10.79
C GLY A 115 -4.71 37.91 10.86
N ALA A 116 -5.31 38.89 11.56
CA ALA A 116 -4.69 40.22 11.71
C ALA A 116 -3.41 40.15 12.56
N THR A 117 -3.39 39.32 13.61
CA THR A 117 -2.21 39.08 14.44
C THR A 117 -2.05 37.60 14.81
N PHE A 118 -0.79 37.17 14.99
CA PHE A 118 -0.41 35.82 15.45
C PHE A 118 0.45 35.93 16.72
N SER A 119 -0.07 36.59 17.75
CA SER A 119 0.66 36.89 18.98
C SER A 119 0.84 35.69 19.92
N ILE A 120 0.10 34.60 19.72
CA ILE A 120 0.15 33.40 20.56
C ILE A 120 0.96 32.32 19.83
N VAL A 121 2.10 31.93 20.42
CA VAL A 121 2.91 30.80 19.96
C VAL A 121 2.47 29.55 20.73
N LEU A 122 1.92 28.57 20.03
CA LEU A 122 1.51 27.28 20.60
C LEU A 122 2.69 26.35 20.79
N ALA A 123 3.65 26.37 19.85
CA ALA A 123 4.89 25.61 19.94
C ALA A 123 5.99 26.24 19.08
N SER A 124 7.24 26.01 19.45
CA SER A 124 8.42 26.37 18.67
C SER A 124 9.39 25.21 18.70
N TYR A 125 9.79 24.75 17.52
CA TYR A 125 10.69 23.62 17.34
C TYR A 125 11.93 24.07 16.57
N LYS A 126 13.09 23.68 17.07
CA LYS A 126 14.29 23.50 16.25
C LYS A 126 14.21 22.09 15.69
N LEU A 127 14.22 21.96 14.36
CA LEU A 127 13.85 20.69 13.74
C LEU A 127 14.75 19.49 14.12
N PRO A 128 16.06 19.66 14.39
CA PRO A 128 16.87 18.56 14.91
C PRO A 128 16.39 17.98 16.25
N ASP A 129 15.72 18.77 17.09
CA ASP A 129 15.20 18.31 18.38
C ASP A 129 14.00 17.37 18.23
N ILE A 130 13.39 17.36 17.04
CA ILE A 130 12.21 16.54 16.73
C ILE A 130 12.46 15.59 15.55
N ALA A 131 13.72 15.32 15.19
CA ALA A 131 14.08 14.47 14.07
C ALA A 131 13.42 13.07 14.15
N THR A 132 12.93 12.60 13.00
CA THR A 132 12.27 11.29 12.83
C THR A 132 13.06 10.35 11.93
N GLY A 133 14.06 10.87 11.21
CA GLY A 133 15.04 10.11 10.44
C GLY A 133 16.48 10.41 10.89
N PRO A 134 17.45 9.53 10.54
CA PRO A 134 18.86 9.78 10.80
C PRO A 134 19.37 10.96 9.96
N SER A 135 20.41 11.65 10.45
CA SER A 135 21.07 12.72 9.69
C SER A 135 21.61 12.25 8.34
N THR A 136 21.58 13.13 7.34
CA THR A 136 21.98 12.82 5.95
C THR A 136 22.47 14.07 5.21
N ASP A 137 23.42 13.88 4.29
CA ASP A 137 23.90 14.95 3.39
C ASP A 137 23.08 15.05 2.08
N PHE A 138 22.15 14.11 1.87
CA PHE A 138 21.26 14.05 0.71
C PHE A 138 19.89 14.64 1.01
N GLU A 139 19.16 15.08 -0.03
CA GLU A 139 17.78 15.54 0.10
C GLU A 139 16.92 14.46 0.77
N PHE A 140 16.28 14.82 1.87
CA PHE A 140 15.46 13.91 2.63
C PHE A 140 14.08 13.75 2.00
N ALA A 141 13.68 12.50 1.82
CA ALA A 141 12.32 12.08 1.54
C ALA A 141 11.95 10.94 2.51
N PRO A 142 10.88 11.06 3.31
CA PRO A 142 10.60 10.12 4.39
C PRO A 142 9.99 8.81 3.89
N GLY A 143 10.49 7.68 4.42
CA GLY A 143 9.80 6.39 4.36
C GLY A 143 8.68 6.29 5.40
N ALA A 144 7.81 5.28 5.25
CA ALA A 144 6.64 5.08 6.12
C ALA A 144 6.96 4.99 7.63
N SER A 145 8.15 4.54 8.01
CA SER A 145 8.60 4.42 9.40
C SER A 145 9.25 5.68 9.98
N GLN A 146 9.44 6.73 9.17
CA GLN A 146 10.14 7.96 9.56
C GLN A 146 9.17 9.11 9.85
N TRP A 147 7.93 8.79 10.18
CA TRP A 147 6.90 9.77 10.55
C TRP A 147 6.63 9.71 12.04
N ALA A 148 6.32 10.86 12.63
CA ALA A 148 5.83 10.98 14.00
C ALA A 148 4.65 11.95 14.06
N THR A 149 3.90 11.94 15.17
CA THR A 149 2.74 12.80 15.37
C THR A 149 3.01 13.80 16.48
N ILE A 150 2.81 15.09 16.20
CA ILE A 150 2.75 16.13 17.22
C ILE A 150 1.31 16.28 17.70
N LYS A 151 1.11 16.39 19.01
CA LYS A 151 -0.18 16.67 19.65
C LYS A 151 -0.05 17.87 20.57
N LEU A 152 -0.65 19.00 20.19
CA LEU A 152 -0.67 20.24 20.93
C LEU A 152 -2.06 20.49 21.48
N LYS A 153 -2.24 20.21 22.78
CA LYS A 153 -3.47 20.62 23.47
C LYS A 153 -3.46 22.14 23.61
N LEU A 154 -4.52 22.80 23.14
CA LEU A 154 -4.62 24.25 23.27
C LEU A 154 -4.75 24.65 24.74
N ASN A 155 -4.18 25.80 25.09
CA ASN A 155 -4.34 26.36 26.42
C ASN A 155 -5.81 26.73 26.66
N SER A 156 -6.32 26.47 27.85
CA SER A 156 -7.69 26.81 28.26
C SER A 156 -8.09 28.27 28.03
N SER A 157 -7.12 29.19 28.00
CA SER A 157 -7.34 30.63 27.75
C SER A 157 -7.52 30.99 26.27
N VAL A 158 -7.24 30.07 25.35
CA VAL A 158 -7.31 30.30 23.90
C VAL A 158 -8.66 29.79 23.40
N THR A 159 -9.64 30.68 23.40
CA THR A 159 -11.02 30.42 22.98
C THR A 159 -11.53 31.53 22.09
N GLY A 160 -12.42 31.22 21.14
CA GLY A 160 -13.03 32.26 20.33
C GLY A 160 -13.49 31.80 18.95
N ASN A 161 -13.85 32.80 18.16
CA ASN A 161 -14.26 32.66 16.76
C ASN A 161 -13.22 33.31 15.86
N ASN A 162 -13.37 33.16 14.54
CA ASN A 162 -12.48 33.73 13.53
C ASN A 162 -11.00 33.42 13.79
N SER A 163 -10.72 32.16 14.16
CA SER A 163 -9.38 31.71 14.54
C SER A 163 -8.70 30.98 13.38
N LEU A 164 -7.37 31.06 13.32
CA LEU A 164 -6.54 30.36 12.34
C LEU A 164 -5.28 29.83 13.01
N ILE A 165 -4.79 28.66 12.61
CA ILE A 165 -3.46 28.17 12.97
C ILE A 165 -2.50 28.54 11.85
N GLN A 166 -1.31 29.01 12.22
CA GLN A 166 -0.21 29.29 11.30
C GLN A 166 0.93 28.30 11.54
N PHE A 167 1.32 27.61 10.47
CA PHE A 167 2.59 26.91 10.36
C PHE A 167 3.59 27.90 9.77
N TYR A 168 4.49 28.41 10.62
CA TYR A 168 5.57 29.29 10.21
C TYR A 168 6.85 28.46 10.12
N VAL A 169 7.38 28.34 8.91
CA VAL A 169 8.63 27.62 8.64
C VAL A 169 9.73 28.60 8.29
N SER A 170 10.95 28.35 8.76
CA SER A 170 12.11 29.16 8.40
C SER A 170 13.32 28.29 8.15
N SER A 171 13.95 28.53 7.00
CA SER A 171 15.13 27.81 6.56
C SER A 171 16.39 28.37 7.19
N ALA A 172 17.26 27.46 7.64
CA ALA A 172 18.66 27.71 7.95
C ALA A 172 19.58 26.84 7.07
N TYR A 173 19.08 26.48 5.89
CA TYR A 173 19.70 25.63 4.88
C TYR A 173 19.81 24.15 5.26
N GLY A 174 18.97 23.64 6.16
CA GLY A 174 19.04 22.24 6.59
C GLY A 174 18.43 21.28 5.57
N ASN A 175 17.41 20.51 5.96
CA ASN A 175 16.83 19.48 5.10
C ASN A 175 15.32 19.45 5.20
N ASN A 176 14.65 18.75 4.30
CA ASN A 176 13.22 18.92 4.12
C ASN A 176 12.38 18.50 5.34
N LEU A 177 11.38 19.30 5.66
CA LEU A 177 10.32 18.95 6.61
C LEU A 177 9.07 18.58 5.84
N TYR A 178 8.43 17.49 6.24
CA TYR A 178 7.13 17.08 5.73
C TYR A 178 6.07 17.23 6.83
N ILE A 179 4.87 17.69 6.47
CA ILE A 179 3.71 17.86 7.35
C ILE A 179 2.48 17.24 6.68
N ASP A 180 1.71 16.45 7.41
CA ASP A 180 0.51 15.79 6.92
C ASP A 180 -0.57 15.63 8.02
N ASN A 181 -1.77 15.20 7.65
CA ASN A 181 -2.87 14.83 8.56
C ASN A 181 -3.16 15.90 9.64
N VAL A 182 -3.28 17.17 9.24
CA VAL A 182 -3.52 18.29 10.15
C VAL A 182 -4.99 18.26 10.61
N LYS A 183 -5.17 18.06 11.92
CA LYS A 183 -6.48 18.07 12.58
C LYS A 183 -6.49 19.01 13.75
N LEU A 184 -7.57 19.79 13.91
CA LEU A 184 -7.81 20.60 15.10
C LEU A 184 -9.17 20.29 15.66
N GLY A 185 -9.24 19.86 16.92
CA GLY A 185 -10.50 19.60 17.59
C GLY A 185 -10.36 18.50 18.64
N ASN A 186 -11.46 17.79 18.89
CA ASN A 186 -11.46 16.62 19.75
C ASN A 186 -11.83 15.39 18.93
N THR A 187 -11.22 14.24 19.20
CA THR A 187 -11.61 12.99 18.56
C THR A 187 -13.07 12.69 18.84
N PRO A 188 -13.88 12.42 17.80
CA PRO A 188 -15.28 12.10 17.96
C PRO A 188 -15.59 11.11 19.07
N THR A 189 -16.69 11.33 19.79
CA THR A 189 -17.20 10.28 20.69
C THR A 189 -17.62 9.04 19.89
N THR A 190 -18.21 9.28 18.73
CA THR A 190 -18.67 8.29 17.74
C THR A 190 -18.14 8.68 16.36
N ASP A 191 -17.28 7.84 15.79
CA ASP A 191 -16.74 8.00 14.42
C ASP A 191 -16.29 6.62 13.92
N VAL A 192 -16.81 6.21 12.77
CA VAL A 192 -16.50 4.95 12.12
C VAL A 192 -16.16 5.19 10.66
N GLN A 193 -15.26 4.39 10.13
CA GLN A 193 -14.70 4.60 8.78
C GLN A 193 -14.76 3.34 7.93
N ALA A 194 -15.02 3.53 6.64
CA ALA A 194 -14.69 2.54 5.60
C ALA A 194 -13.17 2.59 5.32
N LEU A 195 -12.42 1.67 5.93
CA LEU A 195 -10.95 1.76 5.97
C LEU A 195 -10.28 1.22 4.70
N SER A 196 -10.72 0.05 4.21
CA SER A 196 -10.17 -0.56 2.99
C SER A 196 -11.18 -1.45 2.31
N LEU A 197 -11.11 -1.51 0.98
CA LEU A 197 -12.02 -2.31 0.16
C LEU A 197 -11.54 -3.74 -0.10
N GLU A 198 -10.26 -4.01 0.20
CA GLU A 198 -9.54 -5.29 0.01
C GLU A 198 -9.54 -5.79 -1.44
N ASN A 199 -10.66 -6.31 -1.96
CA ASN A 199 -10.78 -6.82 -3.33
C ASN A 199 -10.78 -5.66 -4.35
N THR A 200 -9.61 -5.12 -4.69
CA THR A 200 -9.44 -4.01 -5.65
C THR A 200 -8.46 -4.32 -6.77
N GLY A 201 -8.52 -3.54 -7.85
CA GLY A 201 -7.66 -3.69 -9.01
C GLY A 201 -7.98 -4.94 -9.82
N VAL A 202 -7.00 -5.43 -10.59
CA VAL A 202 -7.13 -6.70 -11.33
C VAL A 202 -6.84 -7.86 -10.38
N GLN A 203 -7.79 -8.78 -10.23
CA GLN A 203 -7.68 -9.94 -9.35
C GLN A 203 -8.11 -11.21 -10.06
N TYR A 204 -7.64 -12.35 -9.55
CA TYR A 204 -7.94 -13.67 -10.06
C TYR A 204 -8.47 -14.55 -8.92
N PHE A 205 -9.57 -15.26 -9.16
CA PHE A 205 -10.21 -16.15 -8.20
C PHE A 205 -10.42 -17.53 -8.80
N SER A 206 -10.51 -18.55 -7.95
CA SER A 206 -10.74 -19.94 -8.39
C SER A 206 -12.16 -20.17 -8.94
N SER A 207 -13.11 -19.26 -8.66
CA SER A 207 -14.48 -19.34 -9.17
C SER A 207 -15.07 -17.94 -9.39
N ALA A 208 -16.06 -17.85 -10.27
CA ALA A 208 -16.80 -16.61 -10.55
C ALA A 208 -17.70 -16.14 -9.39
N ASN A 209 -17.77 -16.90 -8.28
CA ASN A 209 -18.51 -16.55 -7.08
C ASN A 209 -17.55 -16.31 -5.94
N ILE A 210 -17.61 -15.11 -5.35
CA ILE A 210 -16.78 -14.73 -4.22
C ILE A 210 -17.65 -14.14 -3.12
N SER A 211 -17.16 -14.12 -1.89
CA SER A 211 -17.71 -13.30 -0.82
C SER A 211 -16.78 -12.11 -0.63
N PRO A 212 -17.09 -10.93 -1.22
CA PRO A 212 -16.24 -9.76 -1.09
C PRO A 212 -16.15 -9.36 0.39
N TYR A 213 -15.03 -8.75 0.78
CA TYR A 213 -14.87 -8.25 2.14
C TYR A 213 -14.16 -6.89 2.16
N GLY A 214 -14.36 -6.14 3.23
CA GLY A 214 -13.70 -4.86 3.49
C GLY A 214 -13.30 -4.74 4.96
N LYS A 215 -12.43 -3.78 5.28
CA LYS A 215 -12.08 -3.45 6.67
C LYS A 215 -12.71 -2.12 7.07
N TYR A 216 -13.08 -2.05 8.34
CA TYR A 216 -13.74 -0.92 8.98
C TYR A 216 -13.07 -0.62 10.29
N LYS A 217 -13.07 0.65 10.67
CA LYS A 217 -12.41 1.12 11.89
C LYS A 217 -13.38 1.94 12.73
N ASN A 218 -13.30 1.79 14.04
CA ASN A 218 -13.87 2.74 14.98
C ASN A 218 -12.81 3.77 15.33
N ASN A 219 -12.91 4.97 14.77
CA ASN A 219 -12.05 6.11 15.07
C ASN A 219 -12.53 6.91 16.29
N GLY A 220 -13.74 6.64 16.77
CA GLY A 220 -14.31 7.23 17.96
C GLY A 220 -13.64 6.76 19.26
N THR A 221 -14.03 7.39 20.36
CA THR A 221 -13.48 7.15 21.71
C THR A 221 -14.29 6.14 22.53
N SER A 222 -15.44 5.69 22.04
CA SER A 222 -16.29 4.69 22.69
C SER A 222 -16.57 3.50 21.76
N PRO A 223 -16.90 2.30 22.28
CA PRO A 223 -17.32 1.18 21.44
C PRO A 223 -18.52 1.54 20.55
N ALA A 224 -18.51 1.10 19.29
CA ALA A 224 -19.53 1.45 18.30
C ALA A 224 -20.20 0.21 17.72
N THR A 225 -21.50 0.33 17.43
CA THR A 225 -22.28 -0.63 16.65
C THR A 225 -22.88 0.09 15.46
N PHE A 226 -22.59 -0.37 14.26
CA PHE A 226 -22.90 0.34 13.02
C PHE A 226 -23.11 -0.61 11.85
N ASN A 227 -23.80 -0.13 10.81
CA ASN A 227 -24.00 -0.89 9.60
C ASN A 227 -22.95 -0.53 8.56
N VAL A 228 -22.54 -1.52 7.78
CA VAL A 228 -21.64 -1.36 6.64
C VAL A 228 -22.30 -1.95 5.41
N THR A 229 -22.24 -1.24 4.29
CA THR A 229 -22.87 -1.65 3.03
C THR A 229 -21.85 -1.63 1.91
N ARG A 230 -21.75 -2.73 1.17
CA ARG A 230 -20.98 -2.80 -0.08
C ARG A 230 -21.92 -2.77 -1.28
N ILE A 231 -21.63 -1.88 -2.21
CA ILE A 231 -22.26 -1.83 -3.54
C ILE A 231 -21.22 -2.14 -4.60
N ILE A 232 -21.61 -2.95 -5.59
CA ILE A 232 -20.78 -3.27 -6.76
C ILE A 232 -21.57 -2.90 -8.03
N SER A 233 -20.97 -2.07 -8.87
CA SER A 233 -21.58 -1.54 -10.10
C SER A 233 -20.67 -1.77 -11.30
N PRO A 234 -21.20 -2.14 -12.48
CA PRO A 234 -22.60 -2.41 -12.78
C PRO A 234 -23.12 -3.74 -12.20
N GLY A 235 -24.43 -3.98 -12.28
CA GLY A 235 -25.05 -5.26 -11.89
C GLY A 235 -25.94 -5.22 -10.64
N GLY A 236 -26.01 -4.07 -9.94
CA GLY A 236 -27.00 -3.84 -8.88
C GLY A 236 -26.76 -4.60 -7.57
N TYR A 237 -25.58 -5.17 -7.37
CA TYR A 237 -25.24 -5.86 -6.12
C TYR A 237 -25.17 -4.86 -4.95
N SER A 238 -25.81 -5.23 -3.84
CA SER A 238 -25.77 -4.52 -2.56
C SER A 238 -25.89 -5.51 -1.42
N SER A 239 -25.00 -5.44 -0.43
CA SER A 239 -25.06 -6.27 0.79
C SER A 239 -24.71 -5.41 2.00
N THR A 240 -25.50 -5.54 3.08
CA THR A 240 -25.31 -4.80 4.33
C THR A 240 -25.03 -5.78 5.47
N LYS A 241 -24.03 -5.46 6.30
CA LYS A 241 -23.67 -6.21 7.52
C LYS A 241 -23.67 -5.27 8.73
N THR A 242 -23.94 -5.81 9.90
CA THR A 242 -23.85 -5.06 11.17
C THR A 242 -22.58 -5.46 11.90
N ILE A 243 -21.75 -4.47 12.19
CA ILE A 243 -20.60 -4.61 13.10
C ILE A 243 -21.08 -4.23 14.49
N SER A 244 -20.90 -5.13 15.45
CA SER A 244 -21.38 -4.96 16.83
C SER A 244 -20.24 -4.74 17.80
N ASN A 245 -20.37 -3.72 18.65
CA ASN A 245 -19.48 -3.44 19.77
C ASN A 245 -17.98 -3.40 19.41
N LEU A 246 -17.63 -2.79 18.28
CA LEU A 246 -16.24 -2.61 17.88
C LEU A 246 -15.58 -1.61 18.84
N ALA A 247 -14.56 -2.05 19.58
CA ALA A 247 -13.86 -1.21 20.55
C ALA A 247 -13.22 0.04 19.89
N ALA A 248 -13.09 1.11 20.68
CA ALA A 248 -12.46 2.36 20.24
C ALA A 248 -11.04 2.10 19.66
N GLY A 249 -10.72 2.74 18.55
CA GLY A 249 -9.45 2.59 17.83
C GLY A 249 -9.25 1.24 17.10
N SER A 250 -10.18 0.29 17.23
CA SER A 250 -10.04 -1.05 16.67
C SER A 250 -10.50 -1.14 15.21
N THR A 251 -9.94 -2.11 14.49
CA THR A 251 -10.31 -2.45 13.11
C THR A 251 -10.89 -3.86 13.04
N THR A 252 -11.89 -4.06 12.19
CA THR A 252 -12.46 -5.39 11.90
C THR A 252 -12.77 -5.54 10.42
N SER A 253 -12.88 -6.78 9.95
CA SER A 253 -13.37 -7.09 8.61
C SER A 253 -14.87 -7.38 8.63
N ALA A 254 -15.58 -7.04 7.55
CA ALA A 254 -16.91 -7.58 7.27
C ALA A 254 -16.88 -8.35 5.95
N ILE A 255 -17.38 -9.59 5.98
CA ILE A 255 -17.56 -10.43 4.80
C ILE A 255 -18.99 -10.25 4.31
N PHE A 256 -19.14 -9.83 3.07
CA PHE A 256 -20.44 -9.60 2.44
C PHE A 256 -21.01 -10.88 1.84
N ASP A 257 -22.29 -10.82 1.45
CA ASP A 257 -22.95 -11.95 0.80
C ASP A 257 -22.24 -12.36 -0.51
N SER A 258 -22.47 -13.59 -0.95
CA SER A 258 -21.86 -14.09 -2.18
C SER A 258 -22.27 -13.21 -3.37
N TRP A 259 -21.29 -12.85 -4.18
CA TRP A 259 -21.44 -12.08 -5.40
C TRP A 259 -20.86 -12.85 -6.59
N SER A 260 -21.60 -12.89 -7.68
CA SER A 260 -21.18 -13.49 -8.95
C SER A 260 -20.73 -12.40 -9.91
N TYR A 261 -19.55 -12.57 -10.50
CA TYR A 261 -18.98 -11.61 -11.46
C TYR A 261 -18.88 -12.18 -12.87
N SER A 262 -18.78 -11.28 -13.85
CA SER A 262 -18.41 -11.61 -15.22
C SER A 262 -16.89 -11.43 -15.37
N PRO A 263 -16.12 -12.50 -15.68
CA PRO A 263 -14.66 -12.41 -15.76
C PRO A 263 -14.17 -11.31 -16.71
N GLY A 264 -13.16 -10.54 -16.28
CA GLY A 264 -12.55 -9.47 -17.05
C GLY A 264 -13.40 -8.20 -17.17
N THR A 265 -14.60 -8.17 -16.57
CA THR A 265 -15.46 -7.00 -16.59
C THR A 265 -15.00 -6.00 -15.52
N PRO A 266 -14.79 -4.71 -15.85
CA PRO A 266 -14.44 -3.71 -14.86
C PRO A 266 -15.68 -3.29 -14.05
N TYR A 267 -15.51 -3.24 -12.73
CA TYR A 267 -16.52 -2.78 -11.78
C TYR A 267 -15.97 -1.62 -10.94
N THR A 268 -16.89 -0.84 -10.39
CA THR A 268 -16.66 0.07 -9.28
C THR A 268 -17.25 -0.57 -8.02
N ILE A 269 -16.44 -0.66 -6.98
CA ILE A 269 -16.88 -1.08 -5.65
C ILE A 269 -16.91 0.13 -4.73
N ARG A 270 -17.93 0.19 -3.87
CA ARG A 270 -18.07 1.23 -2.85
C ARG A 270 -18.51 0.59 -1.54
N ASP A 271 -17.75 0.87 -0.49
CA ASP A 271 -18.19 0.62 0.88
C ASP A 271 -18.71 1.91 1.49
N SER A 272 -19.73 1.76 2.33
CA SER A 272 -20.31 2.86 3.09
C SER A 272 -20.60 2.38 4.51
N VAL A 273 -20.21 3.16 5.51
CA VAL A 273 -20.60 2.93 6.90
C VAL A 273 -21.77 3.84 7.25
N TYR A 274 -22.54 3.44 8.26
CA TYR A 274 -23.61 4.24 8.81
C TYR A 274 -23.66 4.09 10.33
N LEU A 275 -23.36 5.19 11.02
CA LEU A 275 -23.50 5.37 12.46
C LEU A 275 -24.24 6.68 12.72
N ALA A 276 -25.26 6.64 13.57
CA ALA A 276 -25.98 7.85 13.95
C ALA A 276 -25.07 8.75 14.81
N GLY A 277 -24.92 10.02 14.41
CA GLY A 277 -24.01 10.94 15.08
C GLY A 277 -22.54 10.66 14.77
N ASP A 278 -22.24 10.04 13.62
CA ASP A 278 -20.86 9.93 13.13
C ASP A 278 -20.20 11.31 13.05
N GLY A 279 -18.98 11.42 13.57
CA GLY A 279 -18.27 12.68 13.72
C GLY A 279 -17.44 13.10 12.51
N ASP A 280 -17.21 12.23 11.52
CA ASP A 280 -16.42 12.54 10.32
C ASP A 280 -17.00 11.88 9.06
N HIS A 281 -18.01 12.54 8.48
CA HIS A 281 -18.67 12.08 7.26
C HIS A 281 -17.76 11.98 6.02
N SER A 282 -16.56 12.55 6.04
CA SER A 282 -15.64 12.45 4.90
C SER A 282 -15.06 11.03 4.75
N ASN A 283 -15.05 10.26 5.84
CA ASN A 283 -14.48 8.91 5.91
C ASN A 283 -15.57 7.81 5.84
N ASP A 284 -16.84 8.21 5.73
CA ASP A 284 -18.00 7.30 5.73
C ASP A 284 -18.05 6.41 4.49
N THR A 285 -17.37 6.81 3.41
CA THR A 285 -17.39 6.08 2.13
C THR A 285 -16.01 5.91 1.54
N LEU A 286 -15.77 4.76 0.91
CA LEU A 286 -14.56 4.47 0.16
C LEU A 286 -14.93 3.78 -1.15
N SER A 287 -14.31 4.20 -2.26
CA SER A 287 -14.58 3.63 -3.59
C SER A 287 -13.30 3.23 -4.30
N GLY A 288 -13.37 2.21 -5.15
CA GLY A 288 -12.23 1.69 -5.89
C GLY A 288 -12.65 0.93 -7.15
N SER A 289 -11.68 0.71 -8.04
CA SER A 289 -11.86 -0.13 -9.21
C SER A 289 -11.64 -1.60 -8.85
N PHE A 290 -12.35 -2.49 -9.54
CA PHE A 290 -12.21 -3.92 -9.38
C PHE A 290 -12.49 -4.64 -10.68
N THR A 291 -11.52 -5.40 -11.18
CA THR A 291 -11.62 -6.21 -12.40
C THR A 291 -11.32 -7.67 -12.04
N PRO A 292 -12.33 -8.44 -11.59
CA PRO A 292 -12.17 -9.84 -11.24
C PRO A 292 -12.08 -10.73 -12.48
N ASN A 293 -11.25 -11.75 -12.41
CA ASN A 293 -11.12 -12.80 -13.42
C ASN A 293 -11.24 -14.16 -12.74
N THR A 294 -11.78 -15.14 -13.45
CA THR A 294 -11.67 -16.54 -13.03
C THR A 294 -10.35 -17.07 -13.55
N ALA A 295 -9.48 -17.47 -12.63
CA ALA A 295 -8.19 -18.06 -12.96
C ALA A 295 -8.39 -19.33 -13.78
N LYS A 296 -7.55 -19.49 -14.80
CA LYS A 296 -7.36 -20.78 -15.44
C LYS A 296 -6.52 -21.69 -14.55
N THR A 297 -6.28 -22.91 -15.01
CA THR A 297 -5.52 -23.90 -14.22
C THR A 297 -4.06 -23.48 -14.04
N VAL A 298 -3.46 -22.91 -15.08
CA VAL A 298 -2.04 -22.59 -15.15
C VAL A 298 -1.83 -21.08 -15.20
N LEU A 299 -0.80 -20.59 -14.51
CA LEU A 299 -0.29 -19.23 -14.66
C LEU A 299 1.11 -19.28 -15.27
N ILE A 300 1.32 -18.51 -16.34
CA ILE A 300 2.65 -18.14 -16.83
C ILE A 300 2.96 -16.76 -16.27
N TYR A 301 3.78 -16.72 -15.22
CA TYR A 301 4.17 -15.52 -14.52
C TYR A 301 5.60 -15.16 -14.92
N TRP A 302 5.78 -14.00 -15.54
CA TRP A 302 7.03 -13.75 -16.27
C TRP A 302 7.65 -12.38 -15.97
N ASN A 303 8.98 -12.37 -16.01
CA ASN A 303 9.81 -11.18 -16.10
C ASN A 303 10.65 -11.20 -17.40
N ASP A 304 10.96 -12.39 -17.93
CA ASP A 304 11.65 -12.56 -19.20
C ASP A 304 10.70 -12.86 -20.38
N ALA A 305 10.73 -12.00 -21.38
CA ALA A 305 9.82 -12.10 -22.53
C ALA A 305 10.15 -13.32 -23.41
N ALA A 306 11.42 -13.62 -23.63
CA ALA A 306 11.85 -14.71 -24.51
C ALA A 306 11.43 -16.08 -23.95
N SER A 307 11.65 -16.32 -22.66
CA SER A 307 11.22 -17.53 -21.96
C SER A 307 9.70 -17.70 -22.01
N LYS A 308 8.96 -16.61 -21.77
CA LYS A 308 7.49 -16.58 -21.84
C LYS A 308 6.99 -16.91 -23.25
N ASP A 309 7.56 -16.29 -24.29
CA ASP A 309 7.16 -16.51 -25.68
C ASP A 309 7.45 -17.96 -26.14
N SER A 310 8.62 -18.50 -25.77
CA SER A 310 8.98 -19.90 -26.03
C SER A 310 8.02 -20.89 -25.37
N LEU A 311 7.69 -20.69 -24.08
CA LEU A 311 6.75 -21.53 -23.37
C LEU A 311 5.33 -21.45 -23.96
N ILE A 312 4.87 -20.24 -24.29
CA ILE A 312 3.57 -20.03 -24.95
C ILE A 312 3.50 -20.74 -26.30
N ALA A 313 4.55 -20.64 -27.12
CA ALA A 313 4.60 -21.32 -28.42
C ALA A 313 4.51 -22.84 -28.26
N HIS A 314 5.24 -23.40 -27.29
CA HIS A 314 5.18 -24.83 -26.96
C HIS A 314 3.79 -25.26 -26.48
N LEU A 315 3.19 -24.53 -25.54
CA LEU A 315 1.87 -24.85 -25.01
C LEU A 315 0.78 -24.77 -26.08
N ASN A 316 0.84 -23.75 -26.95
CA ASN A 316 -0.11 -23.60 -28.05
C ASN A 316 0.01 -24.70 -29.09
N SER A 317 1.24 -25.03 -29.52
CA SER A 317 1.48 -26.15 -30.46
C SER A 317 1.06 -27.51 -29.86
N SER A 318 1.06 -27.62 -28.53
CA SER A 318 0.61 -28.81 -27.80
C SER A 318 -0.88 -28.80 -27.45
N GLY A 319 -1.65 -27.81 -27.90
CA GLY A 319 -3.11 -27.74 -27.70
C GLY A 319 -3.56 -27.19 -26.34
N TYR A 320 -2.68 -26.60 -25.54
CA TYR A 320 -2.97 -26.08 -24.19
C TYR A 320 -3.33 -24.59 -24.15
N GLY A 321 -3.58 -23.94 -25.30
CA GLY A 321 -3.84 -22.49 -25.40
C GLY A 321 -4.97 -21.93 -24.52
N SER A 322 -5.94 -22.76 -24.13
CA SER A 322 -7.06 -22.36 -23.26
C SER A 322 -6.82 -22.56 -21.76
N TYR A 323 -5.70 -23.18 -21.35
CA TYR A 323 -5.48 -23.63 -19.98
C TYR A 323 -4.67 -22.67 -19.11
N TYR A 324 -4.07 -21.63 -19.70
CA TYR A 324 -3.17 -20.74 -18.97
C TYR A 324 -3.52 -19.26 -19.07
N ASP A 325 -3.26 -18.55 -17.98
CA ASP A 325 -3.19 -17.08 -17.92
C ASP A 325 -1.74 -16.64 -18.07
N VAL A 326 -1.53 -15.41 -18.54
CA VAL A 326 -0.19 -14.83 -18.72
C VAL A 326 -0.14 -13.49 -18.02
N LEU A 327 0.68 -13.36 -16.98
CA LEU A 327 0.80 -12.15 -16.18
C LEU A 327 2.27 -11.74 -16.04
N SER A 328 2.55 -10.44 -16.15
CA SER A 328 3.87 -9.90 -15.85
C SER A 328 4.05 -9.74 -14.35
N MET A 329 5.23 -10.14 -13.85
CA MET A 329 5.63 -9.92 -12.45
C MET A 329 5.72 -8.44 -12.08
N SER A 330 5.97 -7.56 -13.05
CA SER A 330 6.04 -6.11 -12.79
C SER A 330 4.67 -5.43 -12.69
N SER A 331 3.61 -6.07 -13.21
CA SER A 331 2.28 -5.44 -13.31
C SER A 331 1.22 -6.12 -12.45
N TYR A 332 1.49 -7.29 -11.89
CA TYR A 332 0.56 -8.02 -11.06
C TYR A 332 1.23 -8.45 -9.76
N SER A 333 0.70 -7.97 -8.64
CA SER A 333 1.16 -8.28 -7.27
C SER A 333 0.09 -8.97 -6.42
N GLY A 334 -0.99 -9.45 -7.06
CA GLY A 334 -2.08 -10.14 -6.38
C GLY A 334 -1.72 -11.56 -5.92
N SER A 335 -2.64 -12.19 -5.20
CA SER A 335 -2.46 -13.55 -4.70
C SER A 335 -2.39 -14.58 -5.83
N LEU A 336 -1.40 -15.47 -5.78
CA LEU A 336 -1.24 -16.56 -6.74
C LEU A 336 -2.09 -17.81 -6.39
N GLN A 337 -2.85 -17.76 -5.29
CA GLN A 337 -3.57 -18.93 -4.77
C GLN A 337 -4.69 -19.44 -5.68
N ALA A 338 -5.19 -18.61 -6.59
CA ALA A 338 -6.28 -18.99 -7.49
C ALA A 338 -5.88 -20.02 -8.56
N TRP A 339 -4.59 -20.09 -8.90
CA TRP A 339 -4.07 -21.05 -9.87
C TRP A 339 -3.67 -22.37 -9.20
N ARG A 340 -3.60 -23.44 -9.99
CA ARG A 340 -3.06 -24.74 -9.52
C ARG A 340 -1.59 -24.90 -9.86
N THR A 341 -1.19 -24.43 -11.03
CA THR A 341 0.20 -24.48 -11.50
C THR A 341 0.70 -23.08 -11.81
N VAL A 342 1.91 -22.75 -11.35
CA VAL A 342 2.60 -21.50 -11.68
C VAL A 342 3.93 -21.82 -12.35
N PHE A 343 4.13 -21.29 -13.56
CA PHE A 343 5.43 -21.18 -14.21
C PHE A 343 5.99 -19.79 -13.92
N ALA A 344 7.03 -19.70 -13.10
CA ALA A 344 7.71 -18.46 -12.78
C ALA A 344 8.98 -18.31 -13.64
N LEU A 345 9.01 -17.33 -14.53
CA LEU A 345 10.05 -17.15 -15.54
C LEU A 345 10.87 -15.87 -15.27
N PHE A 346 12.05 -16.04 -14.69
CA PHE A 346 12.99 -14.96 -14.40
C PHE A 346 14.01 -14.79 -15.52
N GLY A 347 14.41 -13.54 -15.75
CA GLY A 347 15.48 -13.21 -16.69
C GLY A 347 16.88 -13.44 -16.11
N THR A 348 17.89 -13.20 -16.94
CA THR A 348 19.28 -13.36 -16.56
C THR A 348 19.69 -12.42 -15.42
N GLY A 349 20.24 -12.98 -14.34
CA GLY A 349 20.65 -12.20 -13.16
C GLY A 349 19.50 -11.61 -12.36
N VAL A 350 18.26 -12.03 -12.65
CA VAL A 350 17.06 -11.57 -11.95
C VAL A 350 16.59 -12.65 -10.99
N THR A 351 16.21 -12.23 -9.78
CA THR A 351 15.57 -13.09 -8.79
C THR A 351 14.36 -12.40 -8.17
N TRP A 352 13.69 -13.05 -7.22
CA TRP A 352 12.52 -12.50 -6.55
C TRP A 352 12.90 -11.37 -5.57
N ASN A 353 11.97 -10.45 -5.36
CA ASN A 353 12.00 -9.56 -4.19
C ASN A 353 11.20 -10.19 -3.03
N ASP A 354 11.20 -9.53 -1.87
CA ASP A 354 10.51 -10.03 -0.67
C ASP A 354 9.03 -10.35 -0.93
N ALA A 355 8.30 -9.44 -1.58
CA ALA A 355 6.87 -9.61 -1.85
C ALA A 355 6.59 -10.80 -2.77
N LEU A 356 7.40 -10.97 -3.83
CA LEU A 356 7.26 -12.08 -4.76
C LEU A 356 7.61 -13.42 -4.11
N ARG A 357 8.71 -13.48 -3.34
CA ARG A 357 9.08 -14.67 -2.57
C ARG A 357 7.95 -15.09 -1.66
N ASP A 358 7.41 -14.15 -0.89
CA ASP A 358 6.38 -14.44 0.11
C ASP A 358 5.06 -14.84 -0.56
N SER A 359 4.76 -14.31 -1.75
CA SER A 359 3.61 -14.75 -2.57
C SER A 359 3.79 -16.17 -3.11
N LEU A 360 4.96 -16.52 -3.65
CA LEU A 360 5.28 -17.89 -4.10
C LEU A 360 5.29 -18.89 -2.93
N LYS A 361 5.82 -18.47 -1.78
CA LYS A 361 5.78 -19.25 -0.54
C LYS A 361 4.35 -19.51 -0.09
N SER A 362 3.52 -18.46 -0.03
CA SER A 362 2.09 -18.54 0.31
C SER A 362 1.34 -19.45 -0.64
N PHE A 363 1.61 -19.37 -1.94
CA PHE A 363 1.06 -20.28 -2.94
C PHE A 363 1.35 -21.76 -2.59
N LEU A 364 2.61 -22.10 -2.30
CA LEU A 364 3.01 -23.46 -1.92
C LEU A 364 2.42 -23.90 -0.57
N ASP A 365 2.37 -23.00 0.41
CA ASP A 365 1.78 -23.29 1.73
C ASP A 365 0.27 -23.61 1.66
N ASN A 366 -0.41 -23.17 0.60
CA ASN A 366 -1.83 -23.46 0.35
C ASN A 366 -2.05 -24.74 -0.47
N SER A 367 -1.01 -25.57 -0.63
CA SER A 367 -1.14 -26.90 -1.24
C SER A 367 -1.81 -27.88 -0.27
N VAL A 368 -2.94 -28.44 -0.67
CA VAL A 368 -3.72 -29.42 0.10
C VAL A 368 -3.97 -30.68 -0.73
N ILE A 369 -4.43 -31.76 -0.11
CA ILE A 369 -4.60 -33.06 -0.80
C ILE A 369 -5.54 -33.00 -2.01
N ASP A 370 -6.60 -32.19 -1.91
CA ASP A 370 -7.60 -32.02 -2.99
C ASP A 370 -7.23 -30.92 -4.00
N GLU A 371 -6.19 -30.13 -3.68
CA GLU A 371 -5.70 -29.05 -4.52
C GLU A 371 -4.19 -28.88 -4.33
N GLN A 372 -3.45 -29.82 -4.94
CA GLN A 372 -2.00 -29.76 -4.97
C GLN A 372 -1.55 -28.59 -5.84
N LYS A 373 -0.67 -27.76 -5.28
CA LYS A 373 -0.05 -26.63 -5.97
C LYS A 373 1.28 -27.05 -6.58
N THR A 374 1.50 -26.68 -7.84
CA THR A 374 2.74 -26.96 -8.58
C THR A 374 3.44 -25.66 -8.94
N LEU A 375 4.71 -25.52 -8.54
CA LEU A 375 5.56 -24.40 -8.93
C LEU A 375 6.70 -24.92 -9.80
N ALA A 376 6.83 -24.40 -11.01
CA ALA A 376 7.99 -24.57 -11.86
C ALA A 376 8.68 -23.21 -12.02
N LEU A 377 9.97 -23.15 -11.72
CA LEU A 377 10.70 -21.90 -11.63
C LEU A 377 11.95 -21.96 -12.51
N PHE A 378 12.08 -20.97 -13.39
CA PHE A 378 13.13 -20.87 -14.40
C PHE A 378 13.84 -19.54 -14.24
N GLY A 379 15.16 -19.55 -14.41
CA GLY A 379 15.97 -18.35 -14.51
C GLY A 379 17.44 -18.65 -14.33
N ASN A 380 18.28 -17.65 -14.64
CA ASN A 380 19.72 -17.77 -14.49
C ASN A 380 20.17 -17.17 -13.17
N ASP A 381 21.15 -17.80 -12.52
CA ASP A 381 21.79 -17.33 -11.28
C ASP A 381 20.89 -17.21 -10.04
N ILE A 382 19.68 -17.77 -10.07
CA ILE A 382 18.76 -17.70 -8.93
C ILE A 382 19.36 -18.34 -7.67
N ALA A 383 19.96 -19.52 -7.81
CA ALA A 383 20.62 -20.18 -6.70
C ALA A 383 21.91 -19.44 -6.29
N TYR A 384 22.65 -18.88 -7.26
CA TYR A 384 23.83 -18.07 -6.96
C TYR A 384 23.48 -16.85 -6.11
N ALA A 385 22.40 -16.14 -6.46
CA ALA A 385 21.95 -14.96 -5.75
C ALA A 385 21.46 -15.25 -4.32
N ASN A 386 20.86 -16.41 -4.07
CA ASN A 386 20.12 -16.68 -2.82
C ASN A 386 20.76 -17.74 -1.90
N ASP A 387 21.95 -18.24 -2.25
CA ASP A 387 22.64 -19.27 -1.48
C ASP A 387 23.88 -18.70 -0.75
N PRO A 388 23.94 -18.74 0.60
CA PRO A 388 25.03 -18.18 1.37
C PRO A 388 26.35 -18.91 1.18
N THR A 389 26.36 -20.09 0.55
CA THR A 389 27.63 -20.75 0.20
C THR A 389 28.43 -20.04 -0.88
N VAL A 390 27.76 -19.19 -1.68
CA VAL A 390 28.39 -18.45 -2.79
C VAL A 390 28.11 -16.95 -2.73
N ASN A 391 26.95 -16.53 -2.22
CA ASN A 391 26.64 -15.13 -1.95
C ASN A 391 26.40 -14.90 -0.46
N LEU A 392 27.44 -14.43 0.26
CA LEU A 392 27.36 -14.14 1.71
C LEU A 392 26.33 -13.07 2.08
N SER A 393 25.88 -12.28 1.10
CA SER A 393 24.86 -11.23 1.29
C SER A 393 23.42 -11.76 1.12
N ALA A 394 23.22 -13.04 0.78
CA ALA A 394 21.89 -13.63 0.65
C ALA A 394 21.13 -13.54 1.98
N SER A 395 19.88 -13.06 1.93
CA SER A 395 19.07 -12.93 3.14
C SER A 395 18.67 -14.30 3.69
N ALA A 396 18.51 -14.40 5.01
CA ALA A 396 18.06 -15.65 5.64
C ALA A 396 16.70 -16.13 5.09
N SER A 397 15.80 -15.20 4.78
CA SER A 397 14.48 -15.49 4.21
C SER A 397 14.56 -16.03 2.78
N ASP A 398 15.43 -15.48 1.94
CA ASP A 398 15.65 -15.97 0.58
C ASP A 398 16.31 -17.35 0.57
N THR A 399 17.31 -17.54 1.43
CA THR A 399 17.94 -18.84 1.63
C THR A 399 16.93 -19.88 2.12
N LEU A 400 16.05 -19.50 3.07
CA LEU A 400 14.99 -20.38 3.57
C LEU A 400 14.06 -20.80 2.43
N PHE A 401 13.61 -19.86 1.61
CA PHE A 401 12.76 -20.15 0.46
C PHE A 401 13.47 -21.07 -0.55
N LEU A 402 14.72 -20.76 -0.92
CA LEU A 402 15.52 -21.59 -1.82
C LEU A 402 15.69 -23.02 -1.28
N ARG A 403 16.12 -23.18 -0.02
CA ARG A 403 16.47 -24.49 0.54
C ARG A 403 15.24 -25.31 0.96
N GLN A 404 14.21 -24.67 1.52
CA GLN A 404 13.07 -25.39 2.11
C GLN A 404 11.86 -25.48 1.19
N TYR A 405 11.58 -24.45 0.39
CA TYR A 405 10.44 -24.44 -0.52
C TYR A 405 10.83 -24.99 -1.89
N LEU A 406 11.90 -24.45 -2.50
CA LEU A 406 12.36 -24.91 -3.81
C LEU A 406 13.20 -26.19 -3.73
N LYS A 407 13.67 -26.57 -2.53
CA LYS A 407 14.58 -27.70 -2.31
C LYS A 407 15.82 -27.63 -3.22
N ALA A 408 16.32 -26.42 -3.45
CA ALA A 408 17.41 -26.12 -4.35
C ALA A 408 18.65 -25.64 -3.58
N LYS A 409 19.81 -25.66 -4.25
CA LYS A 409 21.06 -25.07 -3.77
C LYS A 409 21.97 -24.74 -4.94
N TYR A 410 22.90 -23.81 -4.75
CA TYR A 410 23.96 -23.58 -5.72
C TYR A 410 24.94 -24.76 -5.77
N ILE A 411 25.37 -25.13 -6.98
CA ILE A 411 26.32 -26.23 -7.19
C ILE A 411 27.53 -25.85 -8.07
N GLY A 412 27.46 -24.75 -8.83
CA GLY A 412 28.53 -24.26 -9.71
C GLY A 412 27.98 -23.54 -10.95
N ASP A 413 28.79 -22.65 -11.55
CA ASP A 413 28.46 -21.93 -12.80
C ASP A 413 28.78 -22.75 -14.05
N ASN A 414 29.76 -23.65 -13.95
CA ASN A 414 30.25 -24.43 -15.07
C ASN A 414 29.75 -25.88 -14.98
N TRP A 415 28.70 -26.12 -15.75
CA TRP A 415 28.01 -27.40 -15.91
C TRP A 415 28.89 -28.51 -16.52
N ILE A 416 29.87 -28.18 -17.38
CA ILE A 416 30.73 -29.16 -18.10
C ILE A 416 31.69 -29.91 -17.17
N THR A 417 32.17 -29.27 -16.11
CA THR A 417 33.12 -29.89 -15.17
C THR A 417 32.45 -30.48 -13.93
N SER A 418 31.15 -30.20 -13.74
CA SER A 418 30.39 -30.53 -12.54
C SER A 418 29.46 -31.74 -12.72
N ILE A 419 29.26 -32.20 -13.95
CA ILE A 419 28.53 -33.42 -14.38
C ILE A 419 29.47 -34.25 -15.27
N PRO A 420 29.39 -35.60 -15.31
CA PRO A 420 30.21 -36.41 -16.20
C PRO A 420 30.13 -35.92 -17.66
N SER A 421 31.27 -35.87 -18.34
CA SER A 421 31.46 -35.28 -19.68
C SER A 421 30.49 -35.83 -20.76
N ALA A 422 30.31 -35.07 -21.85
CA ALA A 422 29.53 -35.47 -23.03
C ALA A 422 29.76 -36.93 -23.46
N THR A 423 28.70 -37.61 -23.92
CA THR A 423 28.56 -39.09 -24.15
C THR A 423 28.32 -39.94 -22.90
N SER A 424 28.29 -39.35 -21.71
CA SER A 424 27.86 -40.04 -20.49
C SER A 424 26.36 -40.33 -20.53
N THR A 425 25.97 -41.54 -20.13
CA THR A 425 24.57 -41.96 -20.04
C THR A 425 23.97 -41.49 -18.72
N ILE A 426 22.88 -40.72 -18.78
CA ILE A 426 22.11 -40.40 -17.58
C ILE A 426 21.21 -41.59 -17.28
N LYS A 427 21.29 -42.08 -16.04
CA LYS A 427 20.40 -43.11 -15.50
C LYS A 427 19.43 -42.46 -14.53
N GLY A 428 18.13 -42.68 -14.74
CA GLY A 428 17.15 -42.24 -13.76
C GLY A 428 17.26 -43.08 -12.48
N ILE A 429 16.99 -42.44 -11.36
CA ILE A 429 16.88 -43.09 -10.05
C ILE A 429 15.40 -43.14 -9.64
N ASN A 430 15.05 -44.08 -8.77
CA ASN A 430 13.69 -44.24 -8.23
C ASN A 430 12.64 -44.41 -9.35
N ASN A 431 11.58 -43.58 -9.38
CA ASN A 431 10.50 -43.65 -10.36
C ASN A 431 10.96 -43.43 -11.82
N PHE A 432 12.19 -42.94 -12.02
CA PHE A 432 12.81 -42.81 -13.34
C PHE A 432 13.82 -43.93 -13.64
N SER A 433 13.88 -44.99 -12.84
CA SER A 433 14.73 -46.17 -13.12
C SER A 433 14.54 -46.82 -14.50
N PRO A 434 13.40 -46.65 -15.22
CA PRO A 434 13.29 -47.09 -16.61
C PRO A 434 14.15 -46.29 -17.61
N VAL A 435 14.64 -45.10 -17.25
CA VAL A 435 15.58 -44.32 -18.07
C VAL A 435 16.98 -44.91 -17.91
N THR A 436 17.32 -45.86 -18.78
CA THR A 436 18.55 -46.65 -18.69
C THR A 436 19.71 -46.10 -19.51
N SER A 437 19.44 -45.26 -20.51
CA SER A 437 20.47 -44.69 -21.39
C SER A 437 19.97 -43.49 -22.21
N CYS A 438 19.51 -42.42 -21.57
CA CYS A 438 19.29 -41.16 -22.28
C CYS A 438 20.63 -40.47 -22.53
N VAL A 439 20.90 -40.16 -23.80
CA VAL A 439 22.09 -39.44 -24.24
C VAL A 439 21.69 -37.98 -24.44
N VAL A 440 22.40 -37.09 -23.78
CA VAL A 440 22.30 -35.65 -24.01
C VAL A 440 22.85 -35.35 -25.41
N THR A 441 21.96 -35.06 -26.36
CA THR A 441 22.31 -34.74 -27.75
C THR A 441 22.43 -33.24 -28.03
N ASP A 442 22.10 -32.40 -27.04
CA ASP A 442 22.23 -30.95 -27.12
C ASP A 442 23.59 -30.49 -26.59
N GLY A 443 24.19 -29.47 -27.23
CA GLY A 443 25.47 -28.88 -26.86
C GLY A 443 25.38 -27.87 -25.71
N THR A 444 24.17 -27.48 -25.29
CA THR A 444 23.90 -26.56 -24.17
C THR A 444 22.56 -26.87 -23.46
N PRO A 445 22.35 -28.08 -22.90
CA PRO A 445 21.13 -28.40 -22.16
C PRO A 445 21.07 -27.68 -20.80
N ASP A 446 19.93 -27.05 -20.52
CA ASP A 446 19.60 -26.52 -19.21
C ASP A 446 18.97 -27.63 -18.34
N PHE A 447 19.49 -27.89 -17.13
CA PHE A 447 18.83 -28.78 -16.17
C PHE A 447 18.83 -28.23 -14.74
N VAL A 448 17.66 -28.29 -14.10
CA VAL A 448 17.47 -28.13 -12.66
C VAL A 448 17.39 -29.52 -12.02
N LYS A 449 18.27 -29.83 -11.07
CA LYS A 449 18.18 -31.08 -10.28
C LYS A 449 17.33 -30.86 -9.03
N PRO A 450 16.24 -31.61 -8.82
CA PRO A 450 15.47 -31.51 -7.57
C PRO A 450 16.22 -32.15 -6.39
N GLY A 451 16.25 -31.44 -5.27
CA GLY A 451 16.74 -31.95 -3.99
C GLY A 451 15.70 -32.85 -3.31
N GLY A 452 15.76 -34.16 -3.56
CA GLY A 452 15.31 -35.22 -2.64
C GLY A 452 13.80 -35.48 -2.46
N ILE A 453 13.37 -36.62 -3.02
CA ILE A 453 12.32 -37.57 -2.58
C ILE A 453 10.88 -37.03 -2.33
N PHE A 454 10.12 -37.01 -3.43
CA PHE A 454 8.68 -37.23 -3.67
C PHE A 454 7.61 -36.75 -2.65
N ASN A 455 6.72 -35.87 -3.13
CA ASN A 455 5.42 -36.28 -3.65
C ASN A 455 5.01 -35.32 -4.79
N THR A 456 4.84 -35.88 -5.99
CA THR A 456 4.25 -35.26 -7.19
C THR A 456 4.73 -33.85 -7.55
N VAL A 457 5.91 -33.77 -8.16
CA VAL A 457 6.29 -32.68 -9.07
C VAL A 457 6.82 -33.35 -10.33
N GLU A 458 6.02 -33.34 -11.39
CA GLU A 458 6.47 -33.67 -12.74
C GLU A 458 7.00 -32.39 -13.36
N VAL A 459 8.29 -32.37 -13.75
CA VAL A 459 8.84 -31.33 -14.63
C VAL A 459 9.82 -31.99 -15.60
N PHE A 460 9.63 -31.64 -16.88
CA PHE A 460 10.43 -31.98 -18.04
C PHE A 460 11.68 -31.13 -18.15
#